data_AF-A0A4V2X3X0-F1
#
_entry.id   AF-A0A4V2X3X0-F1
#
_cell.length_a   1.000
_cell.length_b   1.000
_cell.length_c   1.000
_cell.angle_alpha   90.00
_cell.angle_beta   90.00
_cell.angle_gamma   90.00
#
_symmetry.space_group_name_H-M   'P 1'
#
loop_
_entity.id
_entity.type
_entity.pdbx_description
1 polymer ?
#
loop_
_entity_poly.entity_id
_entity_poly.type
_entity_poly.pdbx_seq_one_letter_code
_entity_poly.pdbx_strand_id
1 'polypeptide(L)'
;MALSSEVLGTALQESDRLYRFKVNNKPELNKMHTAIDMGGNNLNNTDTINANNGNFNQSVSVNGEINADGNIRSKNGWLITKNDKGWLNEDHGGGFYMSDNDWIRTVNNKGIYTAGQVNGGTVRSDGRLSTGDVIGLDKVNVTGTACQHTGDISRDDSGAILSCQSGVWRNGGSLSQRQCKQIGNWWEETLMNIAVLLGGMPQD
;
A
#
# COMPACT_ATOMS: atom_id res chain seq x y z
N MET A 1 20.27 28.24 74.11
CA MET A 1 20.69 27.81 72.76
C MET A 1 19.50 27.97 71.85
N ALA A 2 19.48 29.00 71.00
CA ALA A 2 18.44 29.18 70.00
C ALA A 2 18.79 28.28 68.80
N LEU A 3 17.89 27.36 68.44
CA LEU A 3 17.99 26.58 67.21
C LEU A 3 17.94 27.56 66.02
N SER A 4 18.97 27.57 65.18
CA SER A 4 19.01 28.43 63.98
C SER A 4 17.94 27.98 62.98
N SER A 5 17.43 28.90 62.15
CA SER A 5 16.40 28.57 61.14
C SER A 5 16.86 27.50 60.14
N GLU A 6 18.16 27.26 60.03
CA GLU A 6 18.76 26.17 59.26
C GLU A 6 18.40 24.78 59.82
N VAL A 7 18.28 24.64 61.15
CA VAL A 7 17.86 23.37 61.79
C VAL A 7 16.34 23.17 61.68
N LEU A 8 15.56 24.25 61.64
CA LEU A 8 14.10 24.20 61.43
C LEU A 8 13.70 23.97 59.97
N GLY A 9 14.48 24.47 59.00
CA GLY A 9 14.24 24.25 57.57
C GLY A 9 14.56 22.82 57.11
N THR A 10 15.49 22.14 57.79
CA THR A 10 15.87 20.76 57.49
C THR A 10 14.96 19.73 58.16
N ALA A 11 14.48 19.98 59.39
CA ALA A 11 13.56 19.10 60.11
C ALA A 11 12.16 18.96 59.46
N LEU A 12 11.71 20.00 58.73
CA LEU A 12 10.42 19.96 58.01
C LEU A 12 10.49 19.13 56.71
N GLN A 13 11.67 18.97 56.11
CA GLN A 13 11.87 18.06 54.97
C GLN A 13 12.00 16.59 55.39
N GLU A 14 12.36 16.31 56.65
CA GLU A 14 12.38 14.92 57.16
C GLU A 14 10.99 14.37 57.41
N SER A 15 10.02 15.23 57.71
CA SER A 15 8.63 14.84 57.99
C SER A 15 7.77 14.69 56.72
N ASP A 16 8.22 15.19 55.58
CA ASP A 16 7.52 15.10 54.28
C ASP A 16 8.02 13.95 53.39
N ARG A 17 8.44 12.85 54.03
CA ARG A 17 8.94 11.65 53.35
C ARG A 17 7.84 10.62 53.25
N LEU A 18 7.50 10.22 52.02
CA LEU A 18 6.61 9.09 51.80
C LEU A 18 7.35 7.78 52.06
N TYR A 19 7.15 7.20 53.24
CA TYR A 19 7.71 5.90 53.62
C TYR A 19 6.60 4.96 54.07
N ARG A 20 6.45 3.81 53.40
CA ARG A 20 5.45 2.81 53.76
C ARG A 20 5.96 1.39 53.50
N PHE A 21 5.52 0.47 54.33
CA PHE A 21 5.68 -0.96 54.09
C PHE A 21 4.34 -1.59 53.75
N LYS A 22 4.39 -2.74 53.07
CA LYS A 22 3.20 -3.58 52.89
C LYS A 22 2.74 -4.09 54.26
N VAL A 23 1.48 -3.84 54.61
CA VAL A 23 0.86 -4.48 55.77
C VAL A 23 0.17 -5.77 55.33
N ASN A 24 0.66 -6.92 55.80
CA ASN A 24 0.14 -8.23 55.38
C ASN A 24 -1.31 -8.44 55.88
N ASN A 25 -2.14 -9.10 55.06
CA ASN A 25 -3.55 -9.42 55.33
C ASN A 25 -4.46 -8.21 55.63
N LYS A 26 -4.01 -7.00 55.25
CA LYS A 26 -4.73 -5.73 55.42
C LYS A 26 -4.71 -4.90 54.12
N PRO A 27 -5.36 -5.36 53.03
CA PRO A 27 -5.28 -4.72 51.71
C PRO A 27 -5.76 -3.26 51.70
N GLU A 28 -6.70 -2.91 52.56
CA GLU A 28 -7.22 -1.55 52.75
C GLU A 28 -6.13 -0.56 53.19
N LEU A 29 -5.22 -0.98 54.07
CA LEU A 29 -4.08 -0.15 54.50
C LEU A 29 -3.02 0.02 53.41
N ASN A 30 -3.15 -0.75 52.33
CA ASN A 30 -2.25 -0.67 51.19
C ASN A 30 -2.84 0.08 49.99
N LYS A 31 -4.09 0.52 50.08
CA LYS A 31 -4.84 1.22 49.04
C LYS A 31 -4.85 2.73 49.30
N MET A 32 -4.85 3.51 48.21
CA MET A 32 -5.13 4.94 48.29
C MET A 32 -6.58 5.22 47.94
N HIS A 33 -7.20 6.12 48.69
CA HIS A 33 -8.59 6.55 48.49
C HIS A 33 -8.72 7.84 47.67
N THR A 34 -7.60 8.39 47.22
CA THR A 34 -7.50 9.60 46.40
C THR A 34 -6.38 9.45 45.36
N ALA A 35 -6.33 10.36 44.39
CA ALA A 35 -5.23 10.45 43.44
C ALA A 35 -3.92 10.88 44.15
N ILE A 36 -2.76 10.43 43.64
CA ILE A 36 -1.47 11.03 44.00
C ILE A 36 -1.18 12.13 42.99
N ASP A 37 -0.94 13.34 43.46
CA ASP A 37 -0.24 14.36 42.70
C ASP A 37 1.27 14.25 42.98
N MET A 38 2.06 14.07 41.93
CA MET A 38 3.52 13.99 42.03
C MET A 38 4.21 15.35 41.90
N GLY A 39 3.47 16.43 41.61
CA GLY A 39 4.04 17.77 41.45
C GLY A 39 5.07 17.88 40.32
N GLY A 40 4.94 17.05 39.28
CA GLY A 40 5.91 16.95 38.18
C GLY A 40 7.14 16.08 38.47
N ASN A 41 7.20 15.39 39.61
CA ASN A 41 8.29 14.47 39.94
C ASN A 41 8.10 13.08 39.30
N ASN A 42 9.21 12.35 39.16
CA ASN A 42 9.26 11.03 38.53
C ASN A 42 8.87 9.90 39.47
N LEU A 43 8.35 8.80 38.91
CA LEU A 43 8.30 7.49 39.56
C LEU A 43 9.42 6.60 39.01
N ASN A 44 10.55 6.54 39.72
CA ASN A 44 11.72 5.78 39.26
C ASN A 44 11.68 4.32 39.76
N ASN A 45 12.20 3.39 38.97
CA ASN A 45 12.38 1.97 39.33
C ASN A 45 11.10 1.26 39.78
N THR A 46 9.97 1.58 39.15
CA THR A 46 8.74 0.78 39.32
C THR A 46 8.86 -0.53 38.53
N ASP A 47 8.39 -1.63 39.12
CA ASP A 47 8.40 -2.93 38.44
C ASP A 47 7.25 -3.04 37.43
N THR A 48 6.01 -2.80 37.87
CA THR A 48 4.81 -2.84 37.01
C THR A 48 3.81 -1.76 37.41
N ILE A 49 3.16 -1.13 36.42
CA ILE A 49 2.05 -0.19 36.60
C ILE A 49 0.80 -0.76 35.91
N ASN A 50 -0.17 -1.23 36.71
CA ASN A 50 -1.47 -1.69 36.21
C ASN A 50 -2.49 -0.56 36.34
N ALA A 51 -2.85 0.07 35.22
CA ALA A 51 -3.77 1.21 35.18
C ALA A 51 -4.94 0.95 34.22
N ASN A 52 -6.13 1.47 34.54
CA ASN A 52 -7.27 1.41 33.64
C ASN A 52 -7.10 2.34 32.43
N ASN A 53 -6.42 3.48 32.62
CA ASN A 53 -6.14 4.47 31.58
C ASN A 53 -4.75 5.10 31.80
N GLY A 54 -4.05 5.42 30.71
CA GLY A 54 -2.82 6.20 30.71
C GLY A 54 -2.98 7.44 29.82
N ASN A 55 -2.61 8.62 30.33
CA ASN A 55 -2.60 9.86 29.56
C ASN A 55 -1.19 10.47 29.63
N PHE A 56 -0.45 10.42 28.53
CA PHE A 56 0.91 10.93 28.43
C PHE A 56 0.91 12.17 27.53
N ASN A 57 1.23 13.34 28.10
CA ASN A 57 1.19 14.63 27.38
C ASN A 57 2.44 14.89 26.52
N GLN A 58 3.44 14.00 26.55
CA GLN A 58 4.70 14.11 25.82
C GLN A 58 4.93 12.82 25.02
N SER A 59 6.05 12.14 25.24
CA SER A 59 6.41 10.89 24.57
C SER A 59 6.21 9.68 25.48
N VAL A 60 6.11 8.51 24.84
CA VAL A 60 6.19 7.20 25.49
C VAL A 60 7.39 6.49 24.87
N SER A 61 8.39 6.13 25.68
CA SER A 61 9.57 5.38 25.25
C SER A 61 9.48 3.96 25.80
N VAL A 62 9.57 2.96 24.94
CA VAL A 62 9.46 1.54 25.29
C VAL A 62 10.69 0.82 24.73
N ASN A 63 11.47 0.17 25.61
CA ASN A 63 12.66 -0.58 25.22
C ASN A 63 12.34 -2.02 24.77
N GLY A 64 11.12 -2.50 25.07
CA GLY A 64 10.62 -3.81 24.69
C GLY A 64 9.48 -3.70 23.67
N GLU A 65 8.51 -4.59 23.79
CA GLU A 65 7.37 -4.68 22.88
C GLU A 65 6.18 -3.84 23.34
N ILE A 66 5.31 -3.48 22.40
CA ILE A 66 4.01 -2.85 22.66
C ILE A 66 2.93 -3.84 22.21
N ASN A 67 2.24 -4.45 23.17
CA ASN A 67 1.09 -5.31 22.91
C ASN A 67 -0.20 -4.50 23.09
N ALA A 68 -0.90 -4.21 22.00
CA ALA A 68 -2.12 -3.43 21.99
C ALA A 68 -3.28 -4.26 21.44
N ASP A 69 -4.28 -4.54 22.28
CA ASP A 69 -5.49 -5.29 21.90
C ASP A 69 -6.43 -4.48 20.97
N GLY A 70 -6.15 -3.19 20.79
CA GLY A 70 -6.93 -2.26 19.98
C GLY A 70 -6.10 -1.51 18.95
N ASN A 71 -6.71 -0.50 18.33
CA ASN A 71 -6.07 0.30 17.29
C ASN A 71 -4.93 1.17 17.82
N ILE A 72 -3.83 1.24 17.08
CA ILE A 72 -2.80 2.27 17.23
C ILE A 72 -3.10 3.40 16.26
N ARG A 73 -3.25 4.64 16.76
CA ARG A 73 -3.64 5.79 15.92
C ARG A 73 -2.76 7.00 16.19
N SER A 74 -2.11 7.48 15.13
CA SER A 74 -1.51 8.81 15.08
C SER A 74 -2.48 9.78 14.41
N LYS A 75 -2.69 10.96 15.01
CA LYS A 75 -3.57 11.99 14.45
C LYS A 75 -2.83 12.97 13.54
N ASN A 76 -1.62 13.37 13.94
CA ASN A 76 -0.87 14.47 13.31
C ASN A 76 0.59 14.10 12.99
N GLY A 77 0.94 12.81 13.02
CA GLY A 77 2.29 12.32 12.76
C GLY A 77 2.29 11.00 11.98
N TRP A 78 3.45 10.60 11.49
CA TRP A 78 3.60 9.33 10.76
C TRP A 78 3.71 8.13 11.69
N LEU A 79 3.32 6.96 11.20
CA LEU A 79 3.79 5.69 11.76
C LEU A 79 5.16 5.42 11.15
N ILE A 80 6.21 5.45 11.98
CA ILE A 80 7.59 5.33 11.54
C ILE A 80 8.14 3.99 12.04
N THR A 81 8.64 3.17 11.13
CA THR A 81 9.39 1.95 11.43
C THR A 81 10.87 2.17 11.13
N LYS A 82 11.75 1.41 11.79
CA LYS A 82 13.20 1.47 11.58
C LYS A 82 13.77 0.07 11.33
N ASN A 83 14.93 0.06 10.68
CA ASN A 83 15.61 -1.17 10.25
C ASN A 83 14.72 -1.94 9.26
N ASP A 84 14.91 -3.25 9.16
CA ASP A 84 14.32 -4.04 8.08
C ASP A 84 12.89 -4.55 8.38
N LYS A 85 12.18 -3.89 9.32
CA LYS A 85 10.84 -4.28 9.76
C LYS A 85 9.81 -3.24 9.36
N GLY A 86 8.55 -3.68 9.31
CA GLY A 86 7.42 -2.85 8.94
C GLY A 86 6.15 -3.34 9.59
N TRP A 87 5.06 -3.36 8.84
CA TRP A 87 3.80 -3.93 9.28
C TRP A 87 3.76 -5.43 8.96
N LEU A 88 3.40 -6.24 9.96
CA LEU A 88 3.22 -7.69 9.85
C LEU A 88 1.89 -8.06 10.52
N ASN A 89 1.12 -8.90 9.85
CA ASN A 89 0.05 -9.67 10.47
C ASN A 89 0.58 -11.07 10.78
N GLU A 90 0.65 -11.44 12.06
CA GLU A 90 1.23 -12.69 12.53
C GLU A 90 0.40 -13.91 12.09
N ASP A 91 -0.90 -13.91 12.34
CA ASP A 91 -1.82 -15.00 11.99
C ASP A 91 -1.82 -15.33 10.49
N HIS A 92 -1.73 -14.29 9.66
CA HIS A 92 -1.74 -14.46 8.21
C HIS A 92 -0.34 -14.50 7.61
N GLY A 93 0.73 -14.13 8.32
CA GLY A 93 2.08 -14.06 7.78
C GLY A 93 2.21 -13.15 6.55
N GLY A 94 1.47 -12.04 6.52
CA GLY A 94 1.48 -11.06 5.44
C GLY A 94 1.77 -9.65 5.96
N GLY A 95 2.14 -8.73 5.08
CA GLY A 95 2.41 -7.36 5.48
C GLY A 95 3.33 -6.62 4.52
N PHE A 96 3.91 -5.51 5.00
CA PHE A 96 4.85 -4.68 4.24
C PHE A 96 6.12 -4.43 5.06
N TYR A 97 7.28 -4.55 4.42
CA TYR A 97 8.59 -4.27 5.03
C TYR A 97 9.58 -3.75 3.99
N MET A 98 10.73 -3.27 4.43
CA MET A 98 11.87 -2.89 3.59
C MET A 98 13.10 -3.62 4.10
N SER A 99 14.02 -4.02 3.22
CA SER A 99 15.32 -4.59 3.58
C SER A 99 16.47 -3.95 2.80
N ASP A 100 16.15 -2.89 2.07
CA ASP A 100 17.05 -1.99 1.38
C ASP A 100 16.36 -0.63 1.25
N ASN A 101 17.03 0.31 0.59
CA ASN A 101 16.58 1.70 0.48
C ASN A 101 15.61 1.93 -0.68
N ASP A 102 15.43 0.95 -1.56
CA ASP A 102 14.77 1.14 -2.85
C ASP A 102 13.35 0.56 -2.88
N TRP A 103 13.11 -0.56 -2.18
CA TRP A 103 11.88 -1.33 -2.35
C TRP A 103 11.07 -1.54 -1.07
N ILE A 104 9.79 -1.21 -1.15
CA ILE A 104 8.77 -1.78 -0.27
C ILE A 104 8.42 -3.17 -0.77
N ARG A 105 8.47 -4.15 0.14
CA ARG A 105 8.23 -5.56 -0.14
C ARG A 105 7.01 -6.04 0.63
N THR A 106 6.33 -7.03 0.07
CA THR A 106 5.33 -7.78 0.82
C THR A 106 6.00 -8.91 1.60
N VAL A 107 5.57 -9.11 2.84
CA VAL A 107 6.06 -10.23 3.66
C VAL A 107 5.70 -11.56 2.98
N ASN A 108 6.64 -12.50 2.97
CA ASN A 108 6.49 -13.84 2.36
C ASN A 108 6.10 -13.81 0.87
N ASN A 109 6.48 -12.75 0.14
CA ASN A 109 6.16 -12.57 -1.29
C ASN A 109 4.66 -12.64 -1.59
N LYS A 110 3.80 -12.22 -0.65
CA LYS A 110 2.36 -12.19 -0.88
C LYS A 110 1.97 -11.14 -1.92
N GLY A 111 0.87 -11.38 -2.63
CA GLY A 111 0.30 -10.40 -3.55
C GLY A 111 -0.40 -9.24 -2.82
N ILE A 112 -0.64 -8.15 -3.55
CA ILE A 112 -1.51 -7.05 -3.13
C ILE A 112 -2.86 -7.26 -3.82
N TYR A 113 -3.91 -7.56 -3.04
CA TYR A 113 -5.28 -7.70 -3.53
C TYR A 113 -6.11 -6.50 -3.11
N THR A 114 -6.73 -5.83 -4.08
CA THR A 114 -7.58 -4.66 -3.85
C THR A 114 -8.74 -4.67 -4.84
N ALA A 115 -9.91 -4.22 -4.40
CA ALA A 115 -11.04 -3.95 -5.29
C ALA A 115 -10.92 -2.59 -6.00
N GLY A 116 -10.02 -1.72 -5.51
CA GLY A 116 -9.74 -0.41 -6.09
C GLY A 116 -8.56 -0.43 -7.06
N GLN A 117 -8.06 0.75 -7.40
CA GLN A 117 -6.92 0.91 -8.29
C GLN A 117 -5.58 0.76 -7.54
N VAL A 118 -4.57 0.27 -8.24
CA VAL A 118 -3.15 0.46 -7.87
C VAL A 118 -2.61 1.56 -8.76
N ASN A 119 -2.45 2.77 -8.21
CA ASN A 119 -1.93 3.92 -8.95
C ASN A 119 -0.45 4.13 -8.62
N GLY A 120 0.40 4.08 -9.63
CA GLY A 120 1.83 4.30 -9.53
C GLY A 120 2.36 4.89 -10.83
N GLY A 121 3.50 5.57 -10.78
CA GLY A 121 4.09 6.19 -11.98
C GLY A 121 4.37 5.19 -13.09
N THR A 122 4.81 3.98 -12.76
CA THR A 122 4.93 2.84 -13.68
C THR A 122 4.53 1.54 -12.98
N VAL A 123 4.05 0.56 -13.75
CA VAL A 123 3.83 -0.82 -13.30
C VAL A 123 4.71 -1.73 -14.13
N ARG A 124 5.74 -2.29 -13.51
CA ARG A 124 6.64 -3.27 -14.12
C ARG A 124 6.29 -4.66 -13.60
N SER A 125 6.13 -5.61 -14.52
CA SER A 125 6.10 -7.04 -14.20
C SER A 125 7.37 -7.70 -14.75
N ASP A 126 8.08 -8.46 -13.94
CA ASP A 126 9.18 -9.31 -14.43
C ASP A 126 8.67 -10.58 -15.13
N GLY A 127 7.37 -10.83 -15.05
CA GLY A 127 6.66 -11.89 -15.78
C GLY A 127 5.56 -11.33 -16.68
N ARG A 128 4.44 -12.03 -16.73
CA ARG A 128 3.28 -11.62 -17.52
C ARG A 128 2.43 -10.60 -16.75
N LEU A 129 2.08 -9.48 -17.41
CA LEU A 129 0.93 -8.67 -17.00
C LEU A 129 -0.35 -9.32 -17.53
N SER A 130 -1.23 -9.76 -16.63
CA SER A 130 -2.51 -10.40 -16.97
C SER A 130 -3.67 -9.56 -16.45
N THR A 131 -4.60 -9.19 -17.32
CA THR A 131 -5.85 -8.52 -16.97
C THR A 131 -7.02 -9.48 -17.17
N GLY A 132 -8.00 -9.46 -16.25
CA GLY A 132 -9.23 -10.23 -16.40
C GLY A 132 -10.25 -9.60 -17.36
N ASP A 133 -9.99 -8.35 -17.75
CA ASP A 133 -10.78 -7.54 -18.68
C ASP A 133 -9.80 -6.85 -19.67
N VAL A 134 -10.11 -5.64 -20.16
CA VAL A 134 -9.30 -4.88 -21.12
C VAL A 134 -8.13 -4.11 -20.50
N ILE A 135 -7.11 -3.83 -21.33
CA ILE A 135 -6.05 -2.86 -21.02
C ILE A 135 -6.45 -1.50 -21.62
N GLY A 136 -6.79 -0.54 -20.78
CA GLY A 136 -7.05 0.84 -21.17
C GLY A 136 -5.74 1.64 -21.28
N LEU A 137 -5.57 2.38 -22.38
CA LEU A 137 -4.41 3.25 -22.61
C LEU A 137 -4.90 4.71 -22.73
N ASP A 138 -4.65 5.52 -21.70
CA ASP A 138 -5.16 6.89 -21.62
C ASP A 138 -4.44 7.85 -22.57
N LYS A 139 -3.16 7.61 -22.85
CA LYS A 139 -2.36 8.45 -23.73
C LYS A 139 -2.67 8.17 -25.20
N VAL A 140 -3.11 9.21 -25.90
CA VAL A 140 -3.24 9.24 -27.36
C VAL A 140 -1.89 9.61 -27.99
N ASN A 141 -1.50 8.90 -29.04
CA ASN A 141 -0.34 9.21 -29.87
C ASN A 141 -0.76 9.37 -31.34
N VAL A 142 0.10 10.00 -32.14
CA VAL A 142 -0.18 10.29 -33.56
C VAL A 142 0.74 9.46 -34.44
N THR A 143 0.18 8.78 -35.43
CA THR A 143 0.94 7.98 -36.41
C THR A 143 2.00 8.82 -37.13
N GLY A 144 3.18 8.25 -37.33
CA GLY A 144 4.33 8.89 -37.97
C GLY A 144 5.17 9.79 -37.04
N THR A 145 4.69 10.09 -35.83
CA THR A 145 5.47 10.84 -34.84
C THR A 145 6.44 9.94 -34.08
N ALA A 146 7.47 10.55 -33.48
CA ALA A 146 8.49 9.81 -32.72
C ALA A 146 7.90 9.16 -31.45
N CYS A 147 8.42 7.99 -31.09
CA CYS A 147 8.10 7.27 -29.86
C CYS A 147 9.37 6.93 -29.07
N GLN A 148 9.25 6.79 -27.74
CA GLN A 148 10.41 6.66 -26.85
C GLN A 148 11.06 5.28 -26.92
N HIS A 149 10.27 4.19 -26.83
CA HIS A 149 10.80 2.83 -26.81
C HIS A 149 10.17 1.97 -27.91
N THR A 150 11.03 1.38 -28.75
CA THR A 150 10.58 0.43 -29.77
C THR A 150 9.92 -0.77 -29.09
N GLY A 151 8.71 -1.12 -29.53
CA GLY A 151 7.88 -2.17 -28.92
C GLY A 151 6.72 -1.65 -28.07
N ASP A 152 6.70 -0.36 -27.72
CA ASP A 152 5.57 0.23 -27.00
C ASP A 152 4.26 0.08 -27.80
N ILE A 153 3.17 -0.18 -27.08
CA ILE A 153 1.80 -0.26 -27.62
C ILE A 153 1.00 0.94 -27.12
N SER A 154 0.26 1.57 -28.03
CA SER A 154 -0.58 2.74 -27.74
C SER A 154 -1.83 2.78 -28.62
N ARG A 155 -2.53 3.92 -28.66
CA ARG A 155 -3.69 4.18 -29.51
C ARG A 155 -3.65 5.59 -30.12
N ASP A 156 -4.32 5.77 -31.25
CA ASP A 156 -4.63 7.09 -31.81
C ASP A 156 -5.91 7.69 -31.18
N ASP A 157 -6.38 8.85 -31.65
CA ASP A 157 -7.57 9.54 -31.12
C ASP A 157 -8.89 8.80 -31.41
N SER A 158 -8.92 7.97 -32.45
CA SER A 158 -10.04 7.07 -32.79
C SER A 158 -10.04 5.77 -31.98
N GLY A 159 -8.91 5.45 -31.33
CA GLY A 159 -8.74 4.23 -30.54
C GLY A 159 -8.07 3.08 -31.31
N ALA A 160 -7.58 3.30 -32.53
CA ALA A 160 -6.85 2.30 -33.28
C ALA A 160 -5.48 2.03 -32.64
N ILE A 161 -5.07 0.75 -32.59
CA ILE A 161 -3.81 0.34 -31.98
C ILE A 161 -2.63 0.92 -32.75
N LEU A 162 -1.69 1.52 -32.02
CA LEU A 162 -0.38 1.95 -32.50
C LEU A 162 0.71 1.08 -31.89
N SER A 163 1.75 0.80 -32.68
CA SER A 163 2.96 0.13 -32.24
C SER A 163 4.17 1.00 -32.58
N CYS A 164 5.03 1.23 -31.59
CA CYS A 164 6.29 1.94 -31.79
C CYS A 164 7.28 1.02 -32.52
N GLN A 165 7.62 1.36 -33.76
CA GLN A 165 8.53 0.57 -34.60
C GLN A 165 9.64 1.47 -35.14
N SER A 166 10.89 1.11 -34.86
CA SER A 166 12.06 1.88 -35.27
C SER A 166 11.98 3.36 -34.85
N GLY A 167 11.50 3.61 -33.62
CA GLY A 167 11.39 4.96 -33.04
C GLY A 167 10.24 5.82 -33.56
N VAL A 168 9.30 5.28 -34.35
CA VAL A 168 8.09 5.99 -34.78
C VAL A 168 6.81 5.20 -34.53
N TRP A 169 5.72 5.90 -34.21
CA TRP A 169 4.39 5.29 -34.08
C TRP A 169 3.87 4.85 -35.45
N ARG A 170 3.53 3.57 -35.57
CA ARG A 170 2.91 2.99 -36.77
C ARG A 170 1.59 2.36 -36.41
N ASN A 171 0.66 2.34 -37.36
CA ASN A 171 -0.60 1.61 -37.20
C ASN A 171 -0.29 0.12 -36.96
N GLY A 172 -0.95 -0.48 -35.98
CA GLY A 172 -0.95 -1.94 -35.80
C GLY A 172 -1.44 -2.58 -37.10
N GLY A 173 -0.69 -3.54 -37.64
CA GLY A 173 -0.84 -4.01 -39.01
C GLY A 173 -2.29 -4.28 -39.42
N SER A 174 -2.72 -3.69 -40.54
CA SER A 174 -3.98 -4.04 -41.17
C SER A 174 -3.85 -5.39 -41.87
N LEU A 175 -4.78 -6.32 -41.59
CA LEU A 175 -4.94 -7.52 -42.40
C LEU A 175 -5.48 -7.10 -43.77
N SER A 176 -4.58 -6.98 -44.75
CA SER A 176 -4.98 -6.76 -46.14
C SER A 176 -5.51 -8.09 -46.70
N GLN A 177 -6.84 -8.26 -46.70
CA GLN A 177 -7.48 -9.34 -47.45
C GLN A 177 -7.41 -9.00 -48.95
N ARG A 178 -6.30 -9.39 -49.60
CA ARG A 178 -6.06 -9.10 -51.01
C ARG A 178 -6.89 -9.95 -51.97
N GLN A 179 -7.45 -11.06 -51.50
CA GLN A 179 -8.29 -11.96 -52.30
C GLN A 179 -9.38 -12.57 -51.41
N CYS A 180 -10.64 -12.30 -51.73
CA CYS A 180 -11.73 -13.20 -51.37
C CYS A 180 -11.69 -14.37 -52.36
N LYS A 181 -11.16 -15.53 -51.95
CA LYS A 181 -11.41 -16.76 -52.69
C LYS A 181 -12.82 -17.21 -52.34
N GLN A 182 -13.78 -17.05 -53.24
CA GLN A 182 -15.09 -17.68 -53.08
C GLN A 182 -14.89 -19.19 -53.17
N ILE A 183 -14.85 -19.88 -52.02
CA ILE A 183 -14.81 -21.34 -51.97
C ILE A 183 -16.27 -21.81 -51.89
N GLY A 184 -16.87 -22.00 -53.05
CA GLY A 184 -18.16 -22.69 -53.22
C GLY A 184 -19.34 -21.81 -53.66
N ASN A 185 -20.01 -22.24 -54.73
CA ASN A 185 -21.45 -22.01 -54.91
C ASN A 185 -22.16 -23.08 -54.06
N TRP A 186 -22.88 -22.66 -53.03
CA TRP A 186 -23.68 -23.56 -52.18
C TRP A 186 -25.13 -23.64 -52.67
N TRP A 187 -25.30 -24.00 -53.93
CA TRP A 187 -26.60 -24.40 -54.46
C TRP A 187 -26.41 -25.50 -55.49
N GLU A 188 -26.97 -26.64 -55.12
CA GLU A 188 -27.11 -27.86 -55.90
C GLU A 188 -27.69 -27.59 -57.29
N GLU A 189 -27.39 -28.50 -58.20
CA GLU A 189 -28.05 -28.65 -59.49
C GLU A 189 -29.58 -28.64 -59.32
N THR A 190 -30.24 -27.59 -59.78
CA THR A 190 -31.47 -27.74 -60.56
C THR A 190 -31.67 -26.54 -61.48
N LEU A 191 -31.61 -26.84 -62.77
CA LEU A 191 -31.97 -26.04 -63.94
C LEU A 191 -32.96 -24.88 -63.64
N MET A 192 -32.55 -23.63 -63.89
CA MET A 192 -33.42 -22.65 -64.55
C MET A 192 -32.65 -21.40 -65.02
N ASN A 193 -32.80 -21.12 -66.31
CA ASN A 193 -32.40 -19.94 -67.08
C ASN A 193 -32.25 -18.62 -66.28
N ILE A 194 -31.02 -18.14 -66.13
CA ILE A 194 -30.75 -16.69 -66.12
C ILE A 194 -29.60 -16.43 -67.10
N ALA A 195 -29.95 -15.84 -68.24
CA ALA A 195 -28.99 -15.29 -69.17
C ALA A 195 -28.32 -14.07 -68.53
N VAL A 196 -27.04 -14.19 -68.17
CA VAL A 196 -26.19 -13.02 -67.94
C VAL A 196 -25.42 -12.79 -69.23
N LEU A 197 -25.81 -11.73 -69.93
CA LEU A 197 -25.15 -11.19 -71.12
C LEU A 197 -23.66 -10.96 -70.83
N LEU A 198 -22.80 -11.82 -71.38
CA LEU A 198 -21.39 -11.52 -71.51
C LEU A 198 -21.22 -10.53 -72.67
N GLY A 199 -20.95 -9.27 -72.32
CA GLY A 199 -20.40 -8.29 -73.24
C GLY A 199 -19.10 -8.84 -73.83
N GLY A 200 -19.00 -8.78 -75.17
CA GLY A 200 -17.95 -9.42 -75.94
C GLY A 200 -16.54 -8.96 -75.59
N MET A 201 -15.62 -9.93 -75.55
CA MET A 201 -14.20 -9.71 -75.77
C MET A 201 -13.92 -9.92 -77.27
N PRO A 202 -13.19 -9.01 -77.94
CA PRO A 202 -12.93 -9.14 -79.37
C PRO A 202 -11.87 -10.21 -79.63
N GLN A 203 -12.01 -10.93 -80.76
CA GLN A 203 -10.92 -11.70 -81.35
C GLN A 203 -10.54 -11.06 -82.69
N ASP A 204 -9.60 -10.12 -82.59
CA ASP A 204 -8.39 -9.92 -83.40
C ASP A 204 -7.73 -8.59 -83.01
#